data_AF-A0A0V8DF29-F1
#
_entry.id   AF-A0A0V8DF29-F1
#
_cell.length_a   1.000
_cell.length_b   1.000
_cell.length_c   1.000
_cell.angle_alpha   90.00
_cell.angle_beta   90.00
_cell.angle_gamma   90.00
#
_symmetry.space_group_name_H-M   'P 1'
#
loop_
_entity.id
_entity.type
_entity.pdbx_description
1 polymer ?
#
loop_
_entity_poly.entity_id
_entity_poly.type
_entity_poly.pdbx_seq_one_letter_code
_entity_poly.pdbx_strand_id
1 'polypeptide(L)'
;MILIIDNYDSFTYNLVQYVGALTDVVVVKNDDDSLENMAEKADALIFSPGPGWLADAGKMETLIQKFAGQKPILGICLGFQAIVEVFGGKLRLAHQVMHGKNSQVRQTSGNLLFNHLPSKFLVMRYHSIVMDEAVAFTRFCNHSSLDR
;
A
#
# COMPACT_ATOMS: atom_id res chain seq x y z
N MET A 1 -14.91 -7.50 -6.75
CA MET A 1 -14.64 -6.06 -6.90
C MET A 1 -13.50 -5.63 -5.98
N ILE A 2 -12.48 -4.97 -6.53
CA ILE A 2 -11.40 -4.32 -5.76
C ILE A 2 -11.70 -2.83 -5.61
N LEU A 3 -11.52 -2.29 -4.40
CA LEU A 3 -11.60 -0.87 -4.13
C LEU A 3 -10.20 -0.25 -4.13
N ILE A 4 -9.96 0.73 -5.00
CA ILE A 4 -8.77 1.56 -4.99
C ILE A 4 -9.10 2.87 -4.29
N ILE A 5 -8.39 3.15 -3.19
CA ILE A 5 -8.48 4.38 -2.43
C ILE A 5 -7.49 5.39 -3.03
N ASP A 6 -8.00 6.41 -3.70
CA ASP A 6 -7.22 7.47 -4.35
C ASP A 6 -6.79 8.52 -3.33
N ASN A 7 -5.47 8.70 -3.15
CA ASN A 7 -4.89 9.74 -2.31
C ASN A 7 -4.48 10.95 -3.15
N TYR A 8 -5.30 11.30 -4.15
CA TYR A 8 -5.07 12.42 -5.07
C TYR A 8 -3.75 12.30 -5.85
N ASP A 9 -3.46 11.09 -6.35
CA ASP A 9 -2.21 10.80 -7.04
C ASP A 9 -2.37 10.67 -8.55
N SER A 10 -1.34 11.12 -9.27
CA SER A 10 -1.34 11.08 -10.74
C SER A 10 -1.16 9.65 -11.31
N PHE A 11 -0.72 8.68 -10.51
CA PHE A 11 -0.51 7.30 -10.93
C PHE A 11 -1.67 6.36 -10.55
N THR A 12 -2.70 6.82 -9.83
CA THR A 12 -3.86 6.00 -9.44
C THR A 12 -4.47 5.28 -10.64
N TYR A 13 -4.65 5.96 -11.78
CA TYR A 13 -5.28 5.36 -12.95
C TYR A 13 -4.40 4.34 -13.69
N ASN A 14 -3.08 4.34 -13.48
CA ASN A 14 -2.24 3.22 -13.94
C ASN A 14 -2.63 1.94 -13.20
N LEU A 15 -2.85 2.04 -11.87
CA LEU A 15 -3.31 0.91 -11.07
C LEU A 15 -4.70 0.44 -11.51
N VAL A 16 -5.61 1.38 -11.77
CA VAL A 16 -6.96 1.07 -12.29
C VAL A 16 -6.87 0.28 -13.58
N GLN A 17 -5.99 0.67 -14.52
CA GLN A 17 -5.81 -0.05 -15.78
C GLN A 17 -5.27 -1.47 -15.57
N TYR A 18 -4.20 -1.63 -14.77
CA TYR A 18 -3.60 -2.95 -14.53
C TYR A 18 -4.54 -3.89 -13.78
N VAL A 19 -5.23 -3.41 -12.75
CA VAL A 19 -6.14 -4.22 -11.93
C VAL A 19 -7.46 -4.46 -12.66
N GLY A 20 -7.97 -3.43 -13.35
CA GLY A 20 -9.21 -3.48 -14.13
C GLY A 20 -9.17 -4.47 -15.29
N ALA A 21 -7.97 -4.81 -15.79
CA ALA A 21 -7.79 -5.88 -16.76
C ALA A 21 -8.05 -7.29 -16.18
N LEU A 22 -8.06 -7.44 -14.85
CA LEU A 22 -8.18 -8.72 -14.16
C LEU A 22 -9.51 -8.87 -13.41
N THR A 23 -10.11 -7.78 -12.95
CA THR A 23 -11.34 -7.77 -12.13
C THR A 23 -12.00 -6.41 -12.16
N ASP A 24 -13.27 -6.34 -11.72
CA ASP A 24 -13.97 -5.08 -11.49
C ASP A 24 -13.26 -4.22 -10.44
N VAL A 25 -13.07 -2.94 -10.76
CA VAL A 25 -12.43 -1.94 -9.91
C VAL A 25 -13.39 -0.76 -9.68
N VAL A 26 -13.45 -0.32 -8.43
CA VAL A 26 -14.07 0.95 -8.04
C VAL A 26 -12.99 1.85 -7.45
N VAL A 27 -13.03 3.13 -7.77
CA VAL A 27 -12.10 4.15 -7.25
C VAL A 27 -12.87 5.13 -6.40
N VAL A 28 -12.41 5.36 -5.17
CA VAL A 28 -12.99 6.33 -4.25
C VAL A 28 -11.86 7.11 -3.59
N LYS A 29 -12.04 8.40 -3.39
CA LYS A 29 -11.03 9.25 -2.74
C LYS A 29 -10.97 8.98 -1.23
N ASN A 30 -9.81 9.23 -0.63
CA ASN A 30 -9.54 8.95 0.79
C ASN A 30 -10.39 9.75 1.80
N ASP A 31 -11.12 10.77 1.33
CA ASP A 31 -11.98 11.66 2.11
C ASP A 31 -13.47 11.54 1.73
N ASP A 32 -13.82 10.71 0.75
CA ASP A 32 -15.20 10.55 0.28
C ASP A 32 -16.10 9.95 1.37
N ASP A 33 -17.34 10.42 1.44
CA ASP A 33 -18.32 9.97 2.44
C ASP A 33 -18.76 8.52 2.22
N SER A 34 -18.76 8.03 0.98
CA SER A 34 -19.11 6.66 0.63
C SER A 34 -18.00 5.65 0.94
N LEU A 35 -16.78 6.12 1.23
CA LEU A 35 -15.58 5.30 1.28
C LEU A 35 -15.69 4.10 2.22
N GLU A 36 -16.20 4.30 3.44
CA GLU A 36 -16.35 3.21 4.41
C GLU A 36 -17.34 2.15 3.94
N ASN A 37 -18.47 2.57 3.39
CA ASN A 37 -19.51 1.67 2.86
C ASN A 37 -18.98 0.86 1.66
N MET A 38 -18.22 1.51 0.77
CA MET A 38 -17.59 0.84 -0.35
C MET A 38 -16.51 -0.14 0.11
N ALA A 39 -15.72 0.21 1.12
CA ALA A 39 -14.69 -0.65 1.68
C ALA A 39 -15.27 -1.90 2.36
N GLU A 40 -16.45 -1.80 2.99
CA GLU A 40 -17.16 -2.96 3.54
C GLU A 40 -17.55 -3.97 2.45
N LYS A 41 -18.02 -3.48 1.29
CA LYS A 41 -18.46 -4.29 0.15
C LYS A 41 -17.32 -4.82 -0.72
N ALA A 42 -16.11 -4.30 -0.59
CA ALA A 42 -14.96 -4.68 -1.41
C ALA A 42 -14.33 -6.00 -0.97
N ASP A 43 -13.85 -6.79 -1.93
CA ASP A 43 -13.15 -8.05 -1.65
C ASP A 43 -11.71 -7.79 -1.17
N ALA A 44 -11.08 -6.73 -1.67
CA ALA A 44 -9.74 -6.28 -1.30
C ALA A 44 -9.60 -4.77 -1.45
N LEU A 45 -8.63 -4.19 -0.74
CA LEU A 45 -8.33 -2.76 -0.75
C LEU A 45 -6.94 -2.49 -1.32
N ILE A 46 -6.85 -1.48 -2.18
CA ILE A 46 -5.57 -0.95 -2.66
C ILE A 46 -5.49 0.53 -2.27
N PHE A 47 -4.49 0.89 -1.46
CA PHE A 47 -4.18 2.27 -1.13
C PHE A 47 -3.15 2.80 -2.13
N SER A 48 -3.56 3.76 -2.95
CA SER A 48 -2.75 4.37 -4.00
C SER A 48 -1.56 5.18 -3.43
N PRO A 49 -0.58 5.56 -4.28
CA PRO A 49 0.38 6.58 -3.93
C PRO A 49 -0.31 7.91 -3.60
N GLY A 50 0.43 8.90 -3.11
CA GLY A 50 -0.10 10.22 -2.81
C GLY A 50 0.98 11.13 -2.27
N PRO A 51 0.74 12.45 -2.23
CA PRO A 51 1.62 13.41 -1.59
C PRO A 51 1.47 13.38 -0.06
N GLY A 52 2.46 13.92 0.65
CA GLY A 52 2.34 14.20 2.08
C GLY A 52 2.60 12.99 2.99
N TRP A 53 2.03 13.06 4.20
CA TRP A 53 2.17 12.07 5.28
C TRP A 53 0.81 11.46 5.63
N LEU A 54 0.79 10.32 6.33
CA LEU A 54 -0.46 9.68 6.75
C LEU A 54 -1.36 10.61 7.56
N ALA A 55 -0.79 11.48 8.39
CA ALA A 55 -1.53 12.44 9.21
C ALA A 55 -2.49 13.32 8.39
N ASP A 56 -2.20 13.51 7.10
CA ASP A 56 -3.00 14.32 6.18
C ASP A 56 -3.87 13.45 5.25
N ALA A 57 -3.82 12.12 5.35
CA ALA A 57 -4.40 11.19 4.38
C ALA A 57 -5.80 10.66 4.77
N GLY A 58 -6.64 11.55 5.32
CA GLY A 58 -8.07 11.30 5.52
C GLY A 58 -8.38 10.03 6.33
N LYS A 59 -9.26 9.18 5.79
CA LYS A 59 -9.77 7.98 6.49
C LYS A 59 -8.86 6.75 6.37
N MET A 60 -7.64 6.88 5.81
CA MET A 60 -6.77 5.73 5.54
C MET A 60 -6.40 4.93 6.79
N GLU A 61 -5.95 5.60 7.85
CA GLU A 61 -5.56 4.94 9.11
C GLU A 61 -6.70 4.08 9.67
N THR A 62 -7.89 4.67 9.80
CA THR A 62 -9.09 3.98 10.30
C THR A 62 -9.44 2.75 9.46
N LEU A 63 -9.37 2.86 8.13
CA LEU A 63 -9.68 1.74 7.23
C LEU A 63 -8.65 0.61 7.34
N ILE A 64 -7.35 0.93 7.41
CA ILE A 64 -6.30 -0.07 7.57
C ILE A 64 -6.49 -0.80 8.90
N GLN A 65 -6.69 -0.07 10.00
CA GLN A 65 -6.95 -0.68 11.32
C GLN A 65 -8.20 -1.56 11.30
N LYS A 66 -9.29 -1.10 10.67
CA LYS A 66 -10.56 -1.82 10.60
C LYS A 66 -10.46 -3.11 9.79
N PHE A 67 -9.78 -3.09 8.64
CA PHE A 67 -9.83 -4.21 7.67
C PHE A 67 -8.60 -5.09 7.65
N ALA A 68 -7.52 -4.72 8.32
CA ALA A 68 -6.35 -5.57 8.46
C ALA A 68 -6.71 -6.91 9.10
N GLY A 69 -6.24 -8.00 8.50
CA GLY A 69 -6.55 -9.37 8.93
C GLY A 69 -7.96 -9.86 8.54
N GLN A 70 -8.83 -8.99 8.01
CA GLN A 70 -10.17 -9.36 7.53
C GLN A 70 -10.22 -9.55 6.03
N LYS A 71 -9.47 -8.74 5.27
CA LYS A 71 -9.36 -8.83 3.82
C LYS A 71 -7.97 -8.40 3.33
N PRO A 72 -7.55 -8.79 2.11
CA PRO A 72 -6.27 -8.38 1.56
C PRO A 72 -6.18 -6.86 1.41
N ILE A 73 -5.04 -6.31 1.81
CA ILE A 73 -4.70 -4.89 1.68
C ILE A 73 -3.35 -4.78 0.96
N LEU A 74 -3.29 -3.94 -0.07
CA LEU A 74 -2.05 -3.56 -0.75
C LEU A 74 -1.85 -2.05 -0.64
N GLY A 75 -0.71 -1.62 -0.10
CA GLY A 75 -0.33 -0.21 -0.04
C GLY A 75 0.82 0.10 -0.99
N ILE A 76 0.73 1.22 -1.71
CA ILE A 76 1.75 1.67 -2.67
C ILE A 76 2.20 3.08 -2.29
N CYS A 77 3.50 3.30 -2.14
CA CYS A 77 4.08 4.59 -1.71
C CYS A 77 3.41 5.11 -0.41
N LEU A 78 2.58 6.16 -0.46
CA LEU A 78 1.83 6.66 0.69
C LEU A 78 0.94 5.58 1.31
N GLY A 79 0.30 4.74 0.50
CA GLY A 79 -0.46 3.59 1.03
C GLY A 79 0.40 2.59 1.80
N PHE A 80 1.66 2.38 1.38
CA PHE A 80 2.60 1.52 2.12
C PHE A 80 3.07 2.19 3.42
N GLN A 81 3.37 3.47 3.35
CA GLN A 81 3.74 4.31 4.51
C GLN A 81 2.64 4.30 5.57
N ALA A 82 1.38 4.43 5.15
CA ALA A 82 0.22 4.36 6.02
C ALA A 82 0.15 3.05 6.79
N ILE A 83 0.35 1.93 6.08
CA ILE A 83 0.40 0.60 6.69
C ILE A 83 1.54 0.53 7.71
N VAL A 84 2.73 1.00 7.37
CA VAL A 84 3.88 1.02 8.30
C VAL A 84 3.54 1.76 9.59
N GLU A 85 2.99 2.97 9.51
CA GLU A 85 2.65 3.79 10.68
C GLU A 85 1.53 3.19 11.52
N VAL A 86 0.46 2.68 10.89
CA VAL A 86 -0.64 2.00 11.59
C VAL A 86 -0.15 0.84 12.44
N PHE A 87 0.87 0.12 11.98
CA PHE A 87 1.47 -1.01 12.70
C PHE A 87 2.68 -0.61 13.56
N GLY A 88 2.80 0.67 13.91
CA GLY A 88 3.77 1.19 14.86
C GLY A 88 5.19 1.35 14.31
N GLY A 89 5.38 1.20 12.99
CA GLY A 89 6.61 1.58 12.33
C GLY A 89 6.78 3.10 12.30
N LYS A 90 8.01 3.56 12.10
CA LYS A 90 8.30 4.99 11.90
C LYS A 90 8.72 5.27 10.47
N LEU A 91 8.39 6.46 10.02
CA LEU A 91 8.83 7.00 8.74
C LEU A 91 9.86 8.09 8.96
N ARG A 92 10.74 8.27 7.98
CA ARG A 92 11.74 9.34 7.95
C ARG A 92 11.99 9.78 6.53
N LEU A 93 12.60 10.95 6.38
CA LEU A 93 13.10 11.38 5.09
C LEU A 93 14.22 10.45 4.60
N ALA A 94 14.17 10.11 3.32
CA ALA A 94 15.21 9.35 2.65
C ALA A 94 16.51 10.18 2.59
N HIS A 95 17.66 9.52 2.74
CA HIS A 95 18.96 10.18 2.56
C HIS A 95 19.15 10.74 1.14
N GLN A 96 18.49 10.11 0.15
CA GLN A 96 18.46 10.56 -1.22
C GLN A 96 17.03 10.51 -1.72
N VAL A 97 16.57 11.61 -2.31
CA VAL A 97 15.27 11.69 -2.96
C VAL A 97 15.30 10.93 -4.29
N MET A 98 14.33 10.04 -4.49
CA MET A 98 14.26 9.18 -5.66
C MET A 98 13.01 9.53 -6.47
N HIS A 99 13.13 10.49 -7.40
CA HIS A 99 12.06 10.83 -8.36
C HIS A 99 12.38 10.25 -9.73
N GLY A 100 11.69 9.17 -10.12
CA GLY A 100 11.79 8.57 -11.45
C GLY A 100 13.09 7.80 -11.69
N LYS A 101 13.80 7.42 -10.63
CA LYS A 101 15.06 6.68 -10.73
C LYS A 101 14.81 5.18 -10.58
N ASN A 102 15.49 4.40 -11.43
CA ASN A 102 15.50 2.95 -11.29
C ASN A 102 16.32 2.54 -10.07
N SER A 103 15.87 1.51 -9.39
CA SER A 103 16.60 0.84 -8.32
C SER A 103 16.46 -0.65 -8.47
N GLN A 104 17.54 -1.38 -8.19
CA GLN A 104 17.49 -2.82 -8.09
C GLN A 104 16.95 -3.19 -6.71
N VAL A 105 15.81 -3.89 -6.69
CA VAL A 105 15.25 -4.50 -5.48
C VAL A 105 15.75 -5.94 -5.41
N ARG A 106 16.04 -6.40 -4.19
CA ARG A 106 16.39 -7.78 -3.89
C ARG A 106 15.33 -8.36 -2.96
N GLN A 107 14.80 -9.52 -3.32
CA GLN A 107 13.93 -10.29 -2.42
C GLN A 107 14.76 -10.85 -1.27
N THR A 108 14.34 -10.61 -0.03
CA THR A 108 15.02 -11.09 1.19
C THR A 108 14.38 -12.34 1.78
N SER A 109 13.11 -12.60 1.46
CA SER A 109 12.35 -13.79 1.82
C SER A 109 11.38 -14.17 0.69
N GLY A 110 10.98 -15.43 0.63
CA GLY A 110 9.92 -15.87 -0.30
C GLY A 110 8.57 -15.29 0.12
N ASN A 111 7.83 -14.75 -0.84
CA ASN A 111 6.51 -14.15 -0.63
C ASN A 111 5.63 -14.41 -1.85
N LEU A 112 4.37 -14.79 -1.62
CA LEU A 112 3.37 -15.04 -2.67
C LEU A 112 3.31 -13.91 -3.72
N LEU A 113 3.43 -12.65 -3.29
CA LEU A 113 3.40 -11.47 -4.16
C LEU A 113 4.58 -11.42 -5.16
N PHE A 114 5.71 -12.05 -4.83
CA PHE A 114 6.95 -11.97 -5.61
C PHE A 114 7.39 -13.33 -6.20
N ASN A 115 6.61 -14.40 -6.01
CA ASN A 115 6.98 -15.78 -6.37
C ASN A 115 7.33 -16.00 -7.85
N HIS A 116 6.90 -15.11 -8.75
CA HIS A 116 7.19 -15.19 -10.18
C HIS A 116 8.16 -14.11 -10.68
N LEU A 117 8.72 -13.31 -9.76
CA LEU A 117 9.73 -12.32 -10.08
C LEU A 117 11.14 -12.89 -9.81
N PRO A 118 12.15 -12.48 -10.58
CA PRO A 118 13.54 -12.82 -10.27
C PRO A 118 13.95 -12.38 -8.86
N SER A 119 14.98 -13.02 -8.27
CA SER A 119 15.47 -12.64 -6.93
C SER A 119 15.96 -11.19 -6.86
N LYS A 120 16.35 -10.62 -8.00
CA LYS A 120 16.68 -9.21 -8.20
C LYS A 120 15.98 -8.68 -9.43
N PHE A 121 15.26 -7.57 -9.30
CA PHE A 121 14.55 -6.94 -10.40
C PHE A 121 14.60 -5.41 -10.28
N LEU A 122 14.35 -4.71 -11.39
CA LEU A 122 14.33 -3.26 -11.42
C LEU A 122 12.94 -2.74 -11.11
N VAL A 123 12.89 -1.70 -10.29
CA VAL A 123 11.67 -0.93 -10.03
C VAL A 123 11.97 0.56 -10.20
N MET A 124 10.95 1.32 -10.58
CA MET A 124 11.01 2.77 -10.51
C MET A 124 10.65 3.22 -9.10
N ARG A 125 11.42 4.16 -8.55
CA ARG A 125 11.12 4.79 -7.26
C ARG A 125 10.66 6.23 -7.47
N TYR A 126 9.63 6.61 -6.72
CA TYR A 126 9.06 7.94 -6.71
C TYR A 126 8.70 8.35 -5.28
N HIS A 127 9.71 8.56 -4.44
CA HIS A 127 9.49 8.90 -3.03
C HIS A 127 10.66 9.68 -2.41
N SER A 128 10.32 10.41 -1.35
CA SER A 128 11.23 11.13 -0.46
C SER A 128 11.15 10.65 0.99
N ILE A 129 10.18 9.77 1.31
CA ILE A 129 9.90 9.24 2.64
C ILE A 129 10.06 7.72 2.61
N VAL A 130 10.77 7.20 3.60
CA VAL A 130 11.05 5.77 3.77
C VAL A 130 10.70 5.32 5.18
N MET A 131 10.44 4.02 5.31
CA MET A 131 10.42 3.38 6.61
C MET A 131 11.79 3.49 7.28
N ASP A 132 11.79 3.77 8.58
CA ASP A 132 12.97 3.71 9.41
C ASP A 132 13.22 2.26 9.89
N GLU A 133 14.24 1.62 9.32
CA GLU A 133 14.65 0.25 9.63
C GLU A 133 15.12 0.08 11.09
N ALA A 134 15.48 1.17 11.79
CA ALA A 134 15.90 1.12 13.18
C ALA A 134 14.75 0.85 14.17
N VAL A 135 13.49 1.02 13.72
CA VAL A 135 12.31 0.77 14.54
C VAL A 135 11.70 -0.57 14.14
N ALA A 136 11.79 -1.53 15.06
CA ALA A 136 11.24 -2.86 14.86
C ALA A 136 9.72 -2.80 14.66
N PHE A 137 9.23 -3.51 13.64
CA PHE A 137 7.80 -3.78 13.46
C PHE A 137 7.26 -4.52 14.68
N THR A 138 6.29 -3.94 15.38
CA THR A 138 5.56 -4.67 16.41
C THR A 138 4.45 -5.48 15.70
N ARG A 139 4.78 -6.71 15.29
CA ARG A 139 3.92 -7.77 14.71
C ARG A 139 3.22 -7.46 13.37
N PHE A 140 3.84 -7.93 12.28
CA PHE A 140 3.15 -8.23 11.00
C PHE A 140 2.86 -9.73 10.79
N CYS A 141 3.35 -10.60 11.66
CA CYS A 141 3.29 -12.05 11.46
C CYS A 141 2.71 -12.73 12.70
N ASN A 142 1.38 -12.89 12.75
CA ASN A 142 0.72 -13.91 13.58
C ASN A 142 -0.73 -14.19 13.18
N HIS A 143 -1.13 -13.89 11.94
CA HIS A 143 -2.42 -14.34 11.38
C HIS A 143 -2.20 -15.04 10.03
N SER A 144 -1.36 -16.08 10.04
CA SER A 144 -1.38 -17.11 9.01
C SER A 144 -2.47 -18.12 9.36
N SER A 145 -3.71 -17.79 9.00
CA SER A 145 -4.80 -18.77 8.86
C SER A 145 -5.15 -19.04 7.40
N LEU A 146 -4.26 -18.70 6.47
CA LEU A 146 -4.32 -19.12 5.06
C LEU A 146 -3.38 -20.31 4.83
N ASP A 147 -3.61 -21.37 5.61
CA ASP A 147 -3.29 -22.76 5.26
C ASP A 147 -4.63 -23.52 5.24
N ARG A 148 -5.41 -23.32 4.18
CA ARG A 148 -6.43 -24.27 3.67
C ARG A 148 -6.60 -24.06 2.18
#